data_AF-A0A9Q0YF89-F1
#
_entry.id   AF-A0A9Q0YF89-F1
#
_cell.length_a   1.000
_cell.length_b   1.000
_cell.length_c   1.000
_cell.angle_alpha   90.00
_cell.angle_beta   90.00
_cell.angle_gamma   90.00
#
_symmetry.space_group_name_H-M   'P 1'
#
loop_
_entity.id
_entity.type
_entity.pdbx_description
1 polymer ?
#
loop_
_entity_poly.entity_id
_entity_poly.type
_entity_poly.pdbx_seq_one_letter_code
_entity_poly.pdbx_strand_id
1 'polypeptide(L)'
;MAAIGYGQTWNQLKLKVKAILDADGRPNPFKDNMPGHDWFTRFLSCHPHISERMGEVLGKERALVTVEKLKGWFSGRKAYVETIDADLVKGFSVLTKVGFLFVLGVSGFWLLVKLQ
;
A
#
# COMPACT_ATOMS: atom_id res chain seq x y z
N MET A 1 6.90 -13.49 7.16
CA MET A 1 5.48 -13.44 6.77
C MET A 1 5.00 -12.02 7.04
N ALA A 2 4.58 -11.25 6.03
CA ALA A 2 4.13 -9.87 6.26
C ALA A 2 2.84 -9.88 7.11
N ALA A 3 2.77 -9.07 8.17
CA ALA A 3 1.65 -9.02 9.11
C ALA A 3 0.34 -8.44 8.50
N ILE A 4 0.41 -7.90 7.28
CA ILE A 4 -0.71 -7.30 6.57
C ILE A 4 -1.20 -8.34 5.56
N GLY A 5 -2.36 -8.95 5.81
CA GLY A 5 -2.95 -9.93 4.90
C GLY A 5 -3.09 -9.41 3.47
N TYR A 6 -2.94 -10.28 2.48
CA TYR A 6 -3.11 -9.92 1.07
C TYR A 6 -4.54 -9.46 0.80
N GLY A 7 -4.69 -8.38 0.04
CA GLY A 7 -6.00 -7.89 -0.41
C GLY A 7 -6.75 -8.97 -1.16
N GLN A 8 -8.03 -9.16 -0.82
CA GLN A 8 -8.92 -10.08 -1.52
C GLN A 8 -9.66 -9.34 -2.63
N THR A 9 -9.86 -10.01 -3.76
CA THR A 9 -10.68 -9.49 -4.85
C THR A 9 -12.16 -9.67 -4.55
N TRP A 10 -13.02 -8.83 -5.14
CA TRP A 10 -14.47 -8.96 -5.03
C TRP A 10 -14.97 -10.36 -5.44
N ASN A 11 -14.33 -10.98 -6.44
CA ASN A 11 -14.64 -12.35 -6.87
C ASN A 11 -14.34 -13.39 -5.79
N GLN A 12 -13.19 -13.28 -5.12
CA GLN A 12 -12.85 -14.18 -4.01
C GLN A 12 -13.84 -14.06 -2.86
N LEU A 13 -14.27 -12.83 -2.53
CA LEU A 13 -15.28 -12.61 -1.50
C LEU A 13 -16.60 -13.31 -1.86
N LYS A 14 -17.13 -13.11 -3.07
CA LYS A 14 -18.36 -13.79 -3.52
C LYS A 14 -18.24 -15.31 -3.51
N LEU A 15 -17.09 -15.84 -3.93
CA LEU A 15 -16.84 -17.29 -3.91
C LEU A 15 -16.85 -17.85 -2.48
N LYS A 16 -16.29 -17.11 -1.51
CA LYS A 16 -16.34 -17.49 -0.10
C LYS A 16 -17.77 -17.49 0.43
N VAL A 17 -18.55 -16.47 0.10
CA VAL A 17 -19.96 -16.39 0.51
C VAL A 17 -20.77 -17.52 -0.12
N LYS A 18 -20.55 -17.81 -1.41
CA LYS A 18 -21.16 -18.96 -2.08
C LYS A 18 -20.84 -20.27 -1.35
N ALA A 19 -19.57 -20.52 -1.04
CA ALA A 19 -19.16 -21.74 -0.33
C ALA A 19 -19.84 -21.85 1.05
N ILE A 20 -20.04 -20.73 1.75
CA ILE A 20 -20.78 -20.69 3.01
C ILE A 20 -22.26 -21.03 2.77
N LEU A 21 -22.91 -20.41 1.79
CA LEU A 21 -24.31 -20.66 1.46
C LEU A 21 -24.57 -22.10 0.99
N ASP A 22 -23.66 -22.66 0.20
CA ASP A 22 -23.69 -24.05 -0.25
C ASP A 22 -23.57 -25.03 0.93
N ALA A 23 -22.77 -24.69 1.95
CA ALA A 23 -22.62 -25.51 3.16
C ALA A 23 -23.80 -25.35 4.14
N ASP A 24 -24.36 -24.14 4.28
CA ASP A 24 -25.47 -23.83 5.18
C ASP A 24 -26.81 -24.35 4.64
N GLY A 25 -26.97 -24.46 3.31
CA GLY A 25 -28.19 -24.95 2.65
C GLY A 25 -29.40 -24.03 2.79
N ARG A 26 -29.20 -22.75 3.15
CA ARG A 26 -30.30 -21.81 3.43
C ARG A 26 -30.97 -21.30 2.14
N PRO A 27 -32.30 -21.18 2.10
CA PRO A 27 -32.98 -20.55 0.98
C PRO A 27 -32.55 -19.08 0.89
N ASN A 28 -32.10 -18.68 -0.28
CA ASN A 28 -31.62 -17.32 -0.54
C ASN A 28 -32.06 -16.87 -1.95
N PRO A 29 -32.15 -15.55 -2.19
CA PRO A 29 -32.61 -15.01 -3.47
C PRO A 29 -31.53 -15.00 -4.56
N PHE A 30 -30.31 -15.49 -4.28
CA PHE A 30 -29.21 -15.44 -5.23
C PHE A 30 -29.32 -16.57 -6.24
N LYS A 31 -29.06 -16.28 -7.51
CA LYS A 31 -28.93 -17.30 -8.54
C LYS A 31 -27.68 -18.14 -8.26
N ASP A 32 -27.83 -19.46 -8.21
CA ASP A 32 -26.74 -20.43 -7.97
C ASP A 32 -25.92 -20.14 -6.69
N ASN A 33 -26.58 -19.62 -5.65
CA ASN A 33 -25.98 -19.17 -4.38
C ASN A 33 -24.85 -18.14 -4.57
N MET A 34 -24.79 -17.45 -5.71
CA MET A 34 -23.74 -16.49 -6.04
C MET A 34 -24.23 -15.05 -5.82
N PRO A 35 -23.65 -14.31 -4.87
CA PRO A 35 -24.02 -12.92 -4.66
C PRO A 35 -23.70 -12.05 -5.89
N GLY A 36 -24.60 -11.12 -6.21
CA GLY A 36 -24.44 -10.16 -7.29
C GLY A 36 -23.59 -8.94 -6.93
N HIS A 37 -23.45 -8.03 -7.90
CA HIS A 37 -22.76 -6.76 -7.70
C HIS A 37 -23.47 -5.87 -6.65
N ASP A 38 -24.80 -5.79 -6.69
CA ASP A 38 -25.57 -4.99 -5.73
C ASP A 38 -25.38 -5.45 -4.29
N TRP A 39 -25.27 -6.76 -4.09
CA TRP A 39 -24.97 -7.33 -2.79
C TRP A 39 -23.57 -6.91 -2.31
N PHE A 40 -22.57 -6.91 -3.21
CA PHE A 40 -21.21 -6.48 -2.87
C PHE A 40 -21.16 -5.01 -2.45
N THR A 41 -21.81 -4.11 -3.20
CA THR A 41 -21.90 -2.69 -2.85
C THR A 41 -22.56 -2.48 -1.49
N ARG A 42 -23.67 -3.20 -1.22
CA ARG A 42 -24.34 -3.13 0.08
C ARG A 42 -23.48 -3.71 1.20
N PHE A 43 -22.77 -4.81 0.94
CA PHE A 43 -21.85 -5.43 1.89
C PHE A 43 -20.76 -4.45 2.34
N LEU A 44 -20.16 -3.72 1.39
CA LEU A 44 -19.18 -2.67 1.70
C LEU A 44 -19.82 -1.51 2.48
N SER A 45 -21.05 -1.11 2.15
CA SER A 45 -21.76 -0.04 2.88
C SER A 45 -22.03 -0.42 4.35
N CYS A 46 -22.30 -1.70 4.63
CA CYS A 46 -22.48 -2.20 5.99
C CYS A 46 -21.15 -2.33 6.77
N HIS A 47 -20.01 -2.37 6.07
CA HIS A 47 -18.69 -2.55 6.67
C HIS A 47 -17.73 -1.42 6.25
N PRO A 48 -17.86 -0.21 6.81
CA PRO A 48 -17.07 0.96 6.39
C PRO A 48 -15.56 0.82 6.63
N HIS A 49 -15.15 -0.13 7.48
CA HIS A 49 -13.75 -0.45 7.74
C HIS A 49 -13.11 -1.26 6.60
N ILE A 50 -13.91 -1.82 5.68
CA ILE A 50 -13.46 -2.53 4.49
C ILE A 50 -13.63 -1.58 3.30
N SER A 51 -12.54 -1.30 2.60
CA SER A 51 -12.57 -0.53 1.36
C SER A 51 -11.95 -1.32 0.22
N GLU A 52 -12.50 -1.13 -0.97
CA GLU A 52 -11.85 -1.60 -2.19
C GLU A 52 -10.61 -0.74 -2.43
N ARG A 53 -9.45 -1.38 -2.53
CA ARG A 53 -8.20 -0.71 -2.88
C ARG A 53 -7.96 -0.91 -4.36
N MET A 54 -8.03 0.16 -5.13
CA MET A 54 -7.50 0.14 -6.48
C MET A 54 -5.97 0.08 -6.37
N GLY A 55 -5.37 -0.96 -6.95
CA GLY A 55 -3.91 -1.01 -7.07
C GLY A 55 -3.44 0.22 -7.84
N GLU A 56 -2.43 0.92 -7.31
CA GLU A 56 -1.82 2.04 -8.02
C GLU A 56 -1.27 1.51 -9.35
N VAL A 57 -1.71 2.09 -10.47
CA VAL A 57 -1.13 1.79 -11.78
C VAL A 57 0.30 2.31 -11.74
N LEU A 58 1.26 1.41 -11.59
CA LEU A 58 2.67 1.76 -11.64
C LEU A 58 2.95 2.34 -13.03
N GLY A 59 3.25 3.64 -13.09
CA GLY A 59 3.58 4.31 -14.34
C GLY A 59 4.78 3.67 -15.02
N LYS A 60 4.82 3.74 -16.36
CA LYS A 60 5.95 3.25 -17.20
C LYS A 60 7.30 3.74 -16.68
N GLU A 61 7.32 4.92 -16.08
CA GLU A 61 8.46 5.53 -15.42
C GLU A 61 9.16 4.57 -14.45
N ARG A 62 8.43 3.84 -13.59
CA ARG A 62 9.04 2.88 -12.65
C ARG A 62 9.73 1.71 -13.35
N ALA A 63 9.24 1.31 -14.53
CA ALA A 63 9.86 0.25 -15.34
C ALA A 63 11.08 0.75 -16.15
N LEU A 64 11.15 2.06 -16.45
CA LEU A 64 12.22 2.69 -17.23
C LEU A 64 13.37 3.24 -16.35
N VAL A 65 13.26 3.12 -15.03
CA VAL A 65 14.33 3.49 -14.09
C VAL A 65 15.46 2.48 -14.20
N THR A 66 16.61 2.93 -14.69
CA THR A 66 17.85 2.16 -14.67
C THR A 66 18.65 2.44 -13.41
N VAL A 67 19.58 1.54 -13.07
CA VAL A 67 20.45 1.71 -11.89
C VAL A 67 21.29 2.98 -11.99
N GLU A 68 21.74 3.36 -13.20
CA GLU A 68 22.55 4.57 -13.41
C GLU A 68 21.73 5.82 -13.15
N LYS A 69 20.49 5.89 -13.67
CA LYS A 69 19.57 7.01 -13.42
C LYS A 69 19.27 7.17 -11.94
N LEU A 70 19.07 6.05 -11.25
CA LEU A 70 18.82 6.05 -9.81
C LEU A 70 20.02 6.58 -9.03
N LYS A 71 21.23 6.07 -9.34
CA LYS A 71 22.48 6.55 -8.71
C LYS A 71 22.69 8.04 -8.96
N GLY A 72 22.50 8.52 -10.18
CA GLY A 72 22.63 9.94 -10.53
C GLY A 72 21.66 10.82 -9.75
N TRP A 73 20.40 10.40 -9.64
CA TRP A 73 19.38 11.10 -8.86
C TRP A 73 19.75 11.21 -7.36
N PHE A 74 20.22 10.10 -6.76
CA PHE A 74 20.66 10.12 -5.35
C PHE A 74 21.87 11.02 -5.14
N SER A 75 22.85 10.99 -6.06
CA SER A 75 24.02 11.87 -5.98
C SER A 75 23.64 13.35 -6.08
N GLY A 76 22.78 13.71 -7.04
CA GLY A 76 22.31 15.09 -7.19
C GLY A 76 21.51 15.57 -5.97
N ARG A 77 20.67 14.70 -5.40
CA ARG A 77 19.92 15.01 -4.18
C ARG A 77 20.85 15.19 -2.97
N LYS A 78 21.89 14.36 -2.82
CA LYS A 78 22.90 14.56 -1.76
C LYS A 78 23.60 15.90 -1.89
N ALA A 79 24.11 16.22 -3.09
CA ALA A 79 24.78 17.49 -3.35
C ALA A 79 23.88 18.69 -3.03
N TYR A 80 22.59 18.64 -3.42
CA TYR A 80 21.63 19.70 -3.07
C TYR A 80 21.44 19.85 -1.56
N VAL A 81 21.27 18.75 -0.82
CA VAL A 81 21.11 18.81 0.65
C VAL A 81 22.38 19.35 1.32
N GLU A 82 23.56 19.00 0.83
CA GLU A 82 24.85 19.53 1.33
C GLU A 82 24.93 21.06 1.18
N THR A 83 24.27 21.65 0.19
CA THR A 83 24.23 23.11 0.03
C THR A 83 23.33 23.83 1.04
N ILE A 84 22.31 23.13 1.58
CA ILE A 84 21.38 23.69 2.55
C ILE A 84 21.94 23.55 3.95
N ASP A 85 22.38 22.33 4.30
CA ASP A 85 22.96 22.03 5.60
C ASP A 85 23.80 20.74 5.52
N ALA A 86 25.10 20.90 5.75
CA ALA A 86 26.06 19.79 5.71
C ALA A 86 25.83 18.74 6.82
N ASP A 87 25.16 19.10 7.92
CA ASP A 87 24.91 18.18 9.04
C ASP A 87 23.72 17.24 8.77
N LEU A 88 22.77 17.63 7.91
CA LEU A 88 21.67 16.75 7.48
C LEU A 88 22.16 15.53 6.67
N VAL A 89 23.24 15.70 5.91
CA VAL A 89 23.83 14.59 5.12
C VAL A 89 24.54 13.58 5.99
N LYS A 90 25.12 14.02 7.12
CA LYS A 90 25.70 13.12 8.14
C LYS A 90 24.61 12.25 8.77
N GLY A 91 23.43 12.83 9.06
CA GLY A 91 22.26 12.08 9.52
C GLY A 91 21.73 11.07 8.50
N PHE A 92 21.76 11.40 7.21
CA PHE A 92 21.36 10.48 6.14
C PHE A 92 22.28 9.25 6.02
N SER A 93 23.58 9.41 6.27
CA SER A 93 24.53 8.28 6.32
C SER A 93 24.17 7.28 7.42
N VAL A 94 23.69 7.75 8.57
CA VAL A 94 23.23 6.90 9.69
C VAL A 94 21.98 6.11 9.29
N LEU A 95 21.02 6.74 8.58
CA LEU A 95 19.80 6.07 8.11
C LEU A 95 20.09 4.99 7.05
N THR A 96 21.11 5.19 6.21
CA THR A 96 21.52 4.14 5.23
C THR A 96 22.23 2.95 5.86
N LYS A 97 22.82 3.11 7.05
CA LYS A 97 23.40 1.98 7.82
C LYS A 97 22.34 1.17 8.57
N VAL A 98 21.22 1.81 8.93
CA VAL A 98 20.11 1.16 9.65
C VAL A 98 18.94 0.96 8.70
N GLY A 99 19.12 0.15 7.64
CA GLY A 99 18.07 -0.56 6.90
C GLY A 99 16.72 0.12 6.62
N PHE A 100 16.62 1.45 6.64
CA PHE A 100 15.35 2.15 6.54
C PHE A 100 15.11 2.46 5.07
N LEU A 101 14.46 1.51 4.42
CA LEU A 101 13.88 1.68 3.10
C LEU A 101 12.89 2.85 3.17
N PHE A 102 13.25 4.00 2.61
CA PHE A 102 12.39 5.18 2.57
C PHE A 102 11.18 4.87 1.66
N VAL A 103 10.06 4.49 2.25
CA VAL A 103 8.75 4.57 1.59
C VAL A 103 8.33 6.03 1.73
N LEU A 104 8.59 6.85 0.69
CA LEU A 104 7.92 8.16 0.56
C LEU A 104 6.46 7.92 0.18
N GLY A 105 5.70 7.43 1.15
CA GLY A 105 4.25 7.56 1.21
C GLY A 105 3.93 8.90 1.87
N VAL A 106 2.98 9.60 1.28
CA VAL A 106 2.44 10.89 1.73
C VAL A 106 2.18 10.87 3.24
N SER A 107 2.61 11.92 3.96
CA SER A 107 2.54 12.13 5.42
C SER A 107 3.64 11.45 6.26
N GLY A 108 4.63 12.25 6.69
CA GLY A 108 5.64 11.84 7.67
C GLY A 108 6.62 12.92 8.11
N PHE A 109 6.24 14.20 8.08
CA PHE A 109 6.97 15.25 8.77
C PHE A 109 6.51 15.25 10.24
N TRP A 110 6.93 14.25 11.01
CA TRP A 110 6.68 14.22 12.46
C TRP A 110 7.96 14.67 13.18
N LEU A 111 7.95 15.97 13.47
CA LEU A 111 8.29 16.54 14.77
C LEU A 111 9.17 15.66 15.68
N LEU A 112 10.46 15.96 15.78
CA LEU A 112 11.22 15.69 17.00
C LEU A 112 12.17 16.85 17.31
N VAL A 113 11.55 18.00 17.55
CA VAL A 113 12.03 18.93 18.57
C VAL A 113 11.82 18.25 19.93
N LYS A 114 12.84 18.35 20.78
CA LYS A 114 13.00 17.76 22.13
C LYS A 114 13.52 16.33 22.19
N LEU A 115 14.81 16.20 22.45
CA LEU A 115 15.31 15.80 23.76
C LEU A 115 16.69 16.45 23.97
N GLN A 116 16.94 16.82 25.23
CA GLN A 116 18.11 17.56 25.76
C GLN A 116 19.47 16.98 25.36
#